data_AF-A0A357L655-F1
#
_entry.id   AF-A0A357L655-F1
#
_cell.length_a   1.000
_cell.length_b   1.000
_cell.length_c   1.000
_cell.angle_alpha   90.00
_cell.angle_beta   90.00
_cell.angle_gamma   90.00
#
_symmetry.space_group_name_H-M   'P 1'
#
loop_
_entity.id
_entity.type
_entity.pdbx_description
1 polymer ?
#
loop_
_entity_poly.entity_id
_entity_poly.type
_entity_poly.pdbx_seq_one_letter_code
_entity_poly.pdbx_strand_id
1 'polypeptide(L)'
;MKAVTANRLSDGAVVWLGADGALVERYEAAALYTDEDAPAALASVAAQPTVVAGAYLIEANAQGPAGREALRETIRRNGPTVRRDLGKQAEAQDERL
;
A
#
# COMPACT_ATOMS: atom_id res chain seq x y z
N MET A 1 4.03 5.38 13.21
CA MET A 1 3.46 6.02 12.00
C MET A 1 2.64 4.97 11.28
N LYS A 2 1.61 5.41 10.58
CA LYS A 2 0.67 4.53 9.89
C LYS A 2 0.56 4.87 8.42
N ALA A 3 0.27 3.87 7.59
CA ALA A 3 -0.09 4.08 6.20
C ALA A 3 -1.50 3.52 5.97
N VAL A 4 -2.24 4.14 5.05
CA VAL A 4 -3.51 3.60 4.56
C VAL A 4 -3.21 2.71 3.36
N THR A 5 -3.73 1.48 3.38
CA THR A 5 -3.62 0.53 2.27
C THR A 5 -4.99 0.00 1.88
N ALA A 6 -5.18 -0.34 0.62
CA ALA A 6 -6.40 -0.95 0.10
C ALA A 6 -6.10 -1.81 -1.14
N ASN A 7 -7.11 -2.53 -1.64
CA ASN A 7 -7.07 -3.12 -2.97
C ASN A 7 -7.91 -2.27 -3.92
N ARG A 8 -7.35 -1.87 -5.06
CA ARG A 8 -8.13 -1.23 -6.12
C ARG A 8 -9.03 -2.25 -6.80
N LEU A 9 -10.28 -1.86 -7.06
CA LEU A 9 -11.31 -2.79 -7.55
C LEU A 9 -11.13 -3.19 -9.01
N SER A 10 -10.55 -2.32 -9.85
CA SER A 10 -10.43 -2.57 -11.29
C SER A 10 -9.46 -3.71 -11.64
N ASP A 11 -8.39 -3.87 -10.86
CA ASP A 11 -7.27 -4.77 -11.16
C ASP A 11 -6.77 -5.57 -9.94
N GLY A 12 -7.34 -5.33 -8.76
CA GLY A 12 -6.93 -5.97 -7.51
C GLY A 12 -5.61 -5.47 -6.93
N ALA A 13 -4.98 -4.45 -7.55
CA ALA A 13 -3.67 -3.98 -7.14
C ALA A 13 -3.69 -3.43 -5.70
N VAL A 14 -2.64 -3.73 -4.95
CA VAL A 14 -2.41 -3.12 -3.63
C VAL A 14 -1.98 -1.68 -3.85
N VAL A 15 -2.75 -0.75 -3.27
CA VAL A 15 -2.55 0.70 -3.38
C VAL A 15 -2.44 1.33 -2.00
N TRP A 16 -1.76 2.47 -1.94
CA TRP A 16 -1.58 3.28 -0.74
C TRP A 16 -2.10 4.69 -0.95
N LEU A 17 -2.44 5.40 0.13
CA LEU A 17 -2.75 6.82 0.05
C LEU A 17 -1.45 7.63 0.00
N GLY A 18 -1.29 8.45 -1.03
CA GLY A 18 -0.20 9.41 -1.19
C GLY A 18 -0.44 10.73 -0.44
N ALA A 19 0.60 11.56 -0.33
CA ALA A 19 0.54 12.83 0.41
C ALA A 19 -0.37 13.89 -0.24
N ASP A 20 -0.61 13.76 -1.55
CA ASP A 20 -1.53 14.57 -2.34
C ASP A 20 -2.99 14.05 -2.32
N GLY A 21 -3.25 12.98 -1.57
CA GLY A 21 -4.55 12.33 -1.51
C GLY A 21 -4.84 11.37 -2.67
N ALA A 22 -3.89 11.18 -3.60
CA ALA A 22 -4.04 10.21 -4.68
C ALA A 22 -3.75 8.78 -4.19
N LEU A 23 -4.33 7.78 -4.86
CA LEU A 23 -3.97 6.38 -4.64
C LEU A 23 -2.74 6.03 -5.48
N VAL A 24 -1.67 5.59 -4.82
CA VAL A 24 -0.38 5.26 -5.43
C VAL A 24 -0.10 3.77 -5.36
N GLU A 25 0.62 3.26 -6.35
CA GLU A 25 0.93 1.83 -6.48
C GLU A 25 2.32 1.43 -5.98
N ARG A 26 3.12 2.40 -5.56
CA ARG A 26 4.46 2.23 -5.01
C ARG A 26 4.45 2.73 -3.56
N TYR A 27 4.98 1.91 -2.66
CA TYR A 27 4.95 2.21 -1.23
C TYR A 27 5.81 3.43 -0.91
N GLU A 28 6.85 3.65 -1.69
CA GLU A 28 7.78 4.76 -1.62
C GLU A 28 7.08 6.12 -1.80
N ALA A 29 5.92 6.13 -2.47
CA ALA A 29 5.08 7.32 -2.65
C ALA A 29 3.96 7.43 -1.60
N ALA A 30 3.84 6.45 -0.70
CA ALA A 30 2.80 6.46 0.32
C ALA A 30 3.05 7.53 1.38
N ALA A 31 1.99 8.18 1.83
CA ALA A 31 2.03 9.04 2.99
C ALA A 31 2.06 8.24 4.30
N LEU A 32 2.82 8.76 5.26
CA LEU A 32 2.87 8.25 6.62
C LEU A 32 2.16 9.24 7.54
N TYR A 33 1.21 8.74 8.31
CA TYR A 33 0.37 9.50 9.22
C TYR A 33 0.74 9.22 10.68
N THR A 34 0.52 10.21 11.54
CA THR A 34 0.53 9.99 12.99
C THR A 34 -0.72 9.18 13.40
N ASP A 35 -0.75 8.70 14.63
CA ASP A 35 -1.95 8.04 15.16
C ASP A 35 -3.18 8.96 15.20
N GLU A 36 -2.97 10.27 15.33
CA GLU A 36 -4.02 11.28 15.35
C GLU A 36 -4.61 11.53 13.95
N ASP A 37 -3.75 11.62 12.92
CA ASP A 37 -4.17 11.94 11.54
C ASP A 37 -4.69 10.71 10.77
N ALA A 38 -4.22 9.50 11.14
CA ALA A 38 -4.48 8.27 10.41
C ALA A 38 -5.98 7.92 10.23
N PRO A 39 -6.88 8.12 11.22
CA PRO A 39 -8.31 7.82 11.04
C PRO A 39 -8.98 8.66 9.97
N ALA A 40 -8.63 9.94 9.85
CA ALA A 40 -9.19 10.83 8.83
C ALA A 40 -8.71 10.44 7.42
N ALA A 41 -7.42 10.10 7.29
CA ALA A 41 -6.85 9.57 6.08
C ALA A 41 -7.57 8.27 5.64
N LEU A 42 -7.78 7.34 6.56
CA LEU A 42 -8.53 6.10 6.29
C LEU A 42 -9.95 6.38 5.82
N ALA A 43 -10.66 7.29 6.49
CA ALA A 43 -12.04 7.63 6.13
C ALA A 43 -12.15 8.17 4.68
N SER A 44 -11.18 8.96 4.23
CA SER A 44 -11.14 9.50 2.85
C SER A 44 -11.04 8.40 1.79
N VAL A 45 -10.31 7.32 2.08
CA VAL A 45 -10.14 6.17 1.17
C VAL A 45 -11.36 5.26 1.26
N ALA A 46 -11.87 5.00 2.48
CA ALA A 46 -13.06 4.19 2.70
C ALA A 46 -14.34 4.79 2.08
N ALA A 47 -14.38 6.11 1.88
CA ALA A 47 -15.47 6.81 1.20
C ALA A 47 -15.52 6.57 -0.32
N GLN A 48 -14.59 5.79 -0.88
CA GLN A 48 -14.51 5.48 -2.32
C GLN A 48 -14.82 4.00 -2.61
N PRO A 49 -16.01 3.47 -2.25
CA PRO A 49 -16.31 2.04 -2.30
C PRO A 49 -16.39 1.46 -3.72
N THR A 50 -16.49 2.31 -4.74
CA THR A 50 -16.46 1.90 -6.15
C THR A 50 -15.05 1.86 -6.74
N VAL A 51 -14.06 2.39 -6.01
CA VAL A 51 -12.65 2.46 -6.44
C VAL A 51 -11.80 1.45 -5.69
N VAL A 52 -12.06 1.26 -4.39
CA VAL A 52 -11.25 0.40 -3.52
C VAL A 52 -12.10 -0.54 -2.67
N ALA A 53 -11.51 -1.67 -2.31
CA ALA A 53 -12.02 -2.62 -1.35
C ALA A 53 -11.06 -2.76 -0.15
N GLY A 54 -11.65 -2.90 1.04
CA GLY A 54 -10.92 -3.23 2.26
C GLY A 54 -9.81 -2.25 2.58
N ALA A 55 -10.13 -0.96 2.71
CA ALA A 55 -9.19 0.05 3.19
C ALA A 55 -8.93 -0.13 4.69
N TYR A 56 -7.66 -0.10 5.11
CA TYR A 56 -7.28 -0.18 6.52
C TYR A 56 -5.91 0.47 6.79
N LEU A 57 -5.59 0.62 8.08
CA LEU A 57 -4.31 1.16 8.55
C LEU A 57 -3.32 0.03 8.85
N ILE A 58 -2.05 0.26 8.49
CA ILE A 58 -0.93 -0.58 8.86
C ILE A 58 0.10 0.23 9.63
N GLU A 59 0.83 -0.43 10.53
CA GLU A 59 2.07 0.14 11.06
C GLU A 59 3.11 0.20 9.95
N ALA A 60 3.78 1.35 9.82
CA ALA A 60 4.63 1.64 8.68
C ALA A 60 5.71 2.68 9.00
N ASN A 61 6.84 2.60 8.30
CA ASN A 61 7.91 3.59 8.32
C ASN A 61 8.43 3.85 6.90
N ALA A 62 9.46 4.68 6.75
CA ALA A 62 10.00 5.04 5.43
C ALA A 62 10.52 3.83 4.62
N GLN A 63 10.88 2.72 5.28
CA GLN A 63 11.41 1.52 4.63
C GLN A 63 10.31 0.54 4.22
N GLY A 64 9.15 0.56 4.88
CA GLY A 64 8.08 -0.39 4.61
C GLY A 64 7.08 -0.57 5.74
N PRO A 65 6.17 -1.55 5.55
CA PRO A 65 5.33 -2.07 6.63
C PRO A 65 6.16 -2.52 7.83
N ALA A 66 5.62 -2.29 9.03
CA ALA A 66 6.23 -2.60 10.31
C ALA A 66 5.25 -3.34 11.24
N GLY A 67 5.70 -3.70 12.43
CA GLY A 67 4.87 -4.37 13.44
C GLY A 67 4.49 -5.82 13.08
N ARG A 68 3.42 -6.31 13.72
CA ARG A 68 3.01 -7.73 13.62
C ARG A 68 2.64 -8.16 12.21
N GLU A 69 2.02 -7.27 11.44
CA GLU A 69 1.52 -7.58 10.09
C GLU A 69 2.59 -7.37 9.00
N ALA A 70 3.82 -6.96 9.37
CA ALA A 70 4.86 -6.57 8.42
C ALA A 70 5.12 -7.61 7.33
N LEU A 71 5.15 -8.90 7.67
CA LEU A 71 5.37 -9.97 6.70
C LEU A 71 4.26 -10.04 5.66
N ARG A 72 2.99 -10.06 6.10
CA ARG A 72 1.82 -10.11 5.20
C ARG A 72 1.81 -8.89 4.30
N GLU A 73 2.02 -7.71 4.87
CA GLU A 73 1.99 -6.46 4.12
C GLU A 73 3.18 -6.30 3.17
N THR A 74 4.34 -6.87 3.50
CA THR A 74 5.49 -6.93 2.59
C THR A 74 5.20 -7.83 1.39
N ILE A 75 4.56 -8.98 1.60
CA ILE A 75 4.13 -9.86 0.51
C ILE A 75 3.07 -9.15 -0.34
N ARG A 76 2.11 -8.45 0.27
CA ARG A 76 1.11 -7.65 -0.46
C ARG A 76 1.72 -6.51 -1.27
N ARG A 77 2.72 -5.82 -0.72
CA ARG A 77 3.46 -4.74 -1.40
C ARG A 77 4.19 -5.25 -2.64
N ASN A 78 4.83 -6.39 -2.53
CA ASN A 78 5.75 -6.89 -3.55
C ASN A 78 5.05 -7.84 -4.52
N GLY A 79 4.33 -8.83 -4.01
CA GLY A 79 3.69 -9.89 -4.78
C GLY A 79 4.11 -11.30 -4.31
N PRO A 80 3.85 -12.32 -5.13
CA PRO A 80 4.11 -13.72 -4.77
C PRO A 80 5.58 -14.01 -4.45
N THR A 81 5.82 -14.86 -3.45
CA THR A 81 7.17 -15.29 -3.06
C THR A 81 7.68 -16.49 -3.86
N VAL A 82 6.79 -17.27 -4.47
CA VAL A 82 7.11 -18.50 -5.23
C VAL A 82 7.49 -18.25 -6.70
N ARG A 83 6.98 -17.16 -7.28
CA ARG A 83 7.26 -16.72 -8.66
C ARG A 83 7.55 -15.23 -8.64
N ARG A 84 8.79 -14.90 -8.30
CA ARG A 84 9.21 -13.51 -8.05
C ARG A 84 9.15 -12.64 -9.30
N ASP A 85 9.14 -13.26 -10.47
CA ASP A 85 8.99 -12.67 -11.80
C ASP A 85 7.56 -12.16 -12.11
N LEU A 86 6.57 -12.51 -11.29
CA LEU A 86 5.15 -12.15 -11.53
C LEU A 86 4.63 -11.01 -10.64
N GLY A 87 5.43 -10.54 -9.69
CA GLY A 87 5.03 -9.46 -8.77
C GLY A 87 5.62 -8.10 -9.15
N LYS A 88 5.21 -7.06 -8.41
CA LYS A 88 5.76 -5.69 -8.51
C LYS A 88 7.28 -5.67 -8.33
N GLN A 89 7.84 -6.62 -7.58
CA GLN A 89 9.29 -6.73 -7.44
C GLN A 89 10.04 -7.07 -8.75
N ALA A 90 9.36 -7.58 -9.78
CA ALA A 90 9.97 -7.91 -11.07
C ALA A 90 10.15 -6.67 -11.97
N GLU A 91 9.22 -5.71 -11.89
CA GLU A 91 9.23 -4.48 -12.68
C GLU A 91 10.48 -3.63 -12.40
N ALA A 92 10.90 -3.55 -11.14
CA ALA A 92 12.14 -2.87 -10.75
C ALA A 92 13.42 -3.60 -11.20
N GLN A 93 13.33 -4.87 -11.60
CA GLN A 93 14.45 -5.60 -12.21
C GLN A 93 14.54 -5.35 -13.71
N ASP A 94 13.42 -5.08 -14.37
CA ASP A 94 13.33 -4.85 -15.81
C ASP A 94 13.84 -3.44 -16.20
N GLU A 95 13.61 -2.44 -15.34
CA GLU A 95 14.15 -1.06 -15.49
C GLU A 95 15.68 -0.96 -15.39
N ARG A 96 16.39 -2.08 -15.13
CA ARG A 96 17.86 -2.15 -15.03
C ARG A 96 18.53 -2.69 -16.31
N LEU A 97 17.76 -2.95 -17.37
CA LEU A 97 18.19 -3.33 -18.72
C LEU A 97 18.00 -2.16 -19.70
#